data_AF-A0A661NUI1-F1
#
_entry.id   AF-A0A661NUI1-F1
#
_cell.length_a   1.000
_cell.length_b   1.000
_cell.length_c   1.000
_cell.angle_alpha   90.00
_cell.angle_beta   90.00
_cell.angle_gamma   90.00
#
_symmetry.space_group_name_H-M   'P 1'
#
loop_
_entity.id
_entity.type
_entity.pdbx_description
1 polymer ?
#
loop_
_entity_poly.entity_id
_entity_poly.type
_entity_poly.pdbx_seq_one_letter_code
_entity_poly.pdbx_strand_id
1 'polypeptide(L)' 'FRMNNCRVQAARKRRGLPDYPCKSAGMVEYPYFARTIDRRITTECIGCPPDNHPDDWFCAWKFTLEE' A
#
# COMPACT_ATOMS: atom_id res chain seq x y z
N PHE A 1 -3.72 -6.45 -4.70
CA PHE A 1 -2.34 -6.02 -5.01
C PHE A 1 -1.47 -6.18 -3.77
N ARG A 2 -0.24 -6.68 -3.94
CA ARG A 2 0.77 -6.76 -2.87
C ARG A 2 2.08 -6.15 -3.36
N MET A 3 2.67 -5.27 -2.55
CA MET A 3 3.96 -4.63 -2.81
C MET A 3 5.07 -5.47 -2.19
N ASN A 4 5.55 -6.46 -2.93
CA ASN A 4 6.57 -7.40 -2.43
C ASN A 4 7.97 -6.76 -2.38
N ASN A 5 8.24 -5.74 -3.21
CA ASN A 5 9.53 -5.05 -3.21
C ASN A 5 9.34 -3.53 -3.36
N CYS A 6 9.28 -2.82 -2.23
CA CYS A 6 9.22 -1.36 -2.22
C CYS A 6 10.64 -0.79 -2.12
N ARG A 7 11.07 0.01 -3.11
CA ARG A 7 12.41 0.62 -3.13
C ARG A 7 12.73 1.45 -1.89
N VAL A 8 11.74 2.18 -1.36
CA VAL A 8 11.88 3.01 -0.15
C VAL A 8 12.10 2.12 1.07
N GLN A 9 11.23 1.13 1.29
CA GLN A 9 11.35 0.24 2.45
C GLN A 9 12.60 -0.64 2.38
N ALA A 10 12.92 -1.18 1.21
CA ALA A 10 14.14 -1.96 1.00
C ALA A 10 15.41 -1.14 1.34
N ALA A 11 15.44 0.14 0.94
CA ALA A 11 16.55 1.03 1.29
C ALA A 11 16.64 1.32 2.80
N ARG A 12 15.50 1.44 3.48
CA ARG A 12 15.44 1.66 4.94
C ARG A 12 15.85 0.41 5.72
N LYS A 13 15.35 -0.77 5.34
CA LYS A 13 15.75 -2.06 5.91
C LYS A 13 17.25 -2.30 5.78
N ARG A 14 17.87 -2.01 4.61
CA ARG A 14 19.33 -2.07 4.43
C ARG A 14 20.12 -1.14 5.36
N ARG A 15 19.50 -0.06 5.85
CA ARG A 15 20.10 0.91 6.77
C ARG A 15 19.72 0.66 8.24
N GLY A 16 19.01 -0.44 8.54
CA GLY A 16 18.51 -0.71 9.89
C GLY A 16 17.50 0.31 10.40
N LEU A 17 16.81 1.01 9.49
CA LEU A 17 15.80 2.00 9.84
C LEU A 17 14.40 1.36 9.91
N PRO A 18 13.50 1.85 10.78
CA PRO A 18 12.10 1.42 10.80
C PRO A 18 11.42 1.68 9.45
N ASP A 19 10.35 0.95 9.16
CA ASP A 19 9.56 1.18 7.94
C ASP A 19 9.06 2.63 7.86
N TYR A 20 9.09 3.18 6.65
CA TYR A 20 8.52 4.48 6.36
C TYR A 20 6.99 4.40 6.45
N PRO A 21 6.30 5.29 7.20
CA PRO A 21 4.86 5.23 7.40
C PRO A 21 4.08 5.72 6.16
N CYS A 22 4.08 4.94 5.08
CA CYS A 22 3.49 5.30 3.79
C CYS A 22 1.96 5.16 3.71
N LYS A 23 1.28 4.61 4.72
CA LYS A 23 -0.17 4.40 4.71
C LYS A 23 -0.96 5.68 4.47
N SER A 24 -0.56 6.81 5.06
CA SER A 24 -1.27 8.08 4.87
C SER A 24 -1.30 8.52 3.41
N ALA A 25 -0.19 8.37 2.68
CA ALA A 25 -0.12 8.63 1.24
C ALA A 25 -0.95 7.60 0.45
N GLY A 26 -0.80 6.31 0.76
CA GLY A 26 -1.54 5.24 0.08
C GLY A 26 -3.06 5.38 0.19
N MET A 27 -3.55 5.82 1.36
CA MET A 27 -4.99 6.07 1.59
C MET A 27 -5.55 7.23 0.76
N VAL A 28 -4.69 8.06 0.15
CA VAL A 28 -5.09 9.11 -0.78
C VAL A 28 -4.88 8.65 -2.22
N GLU A 29 -3.70 8.14 -2.53
CA GLU A 29 -3.27 7.82 -3.89
C GLU A 29 -4.05 6.65 -4.50
N TYR A 30 -4.22 5.53 -3.78
CA TYR A 30 -4.87 4.36 -4.35
C TYR A 30 -6.36 4.58 -4.64
N PRO A 31 -7.18 5.15 -3.72
CA PRO A 31 -8.58 5.44 -4.04
C PRO A 31 -8.71 6.46 -5.17
N TYR A 32 -7.87 7.52 -5.17
CA TYR A 32 -7.94 8.56 -6.19
C TYR A 32 -7.60 8.00 -7.58
N PHE A 33 -6.49 7.27 -7.70
CA PHE A 33 -6.08 6.63 -8.94
C PHE A 33 -7.12 5.63 -9.44
N ALA A 34 -7.62 4.74 -8.56
CA ALA A 34 -8.63 3.76 -8.91
C ALA A 34 -9.91 4.42 -9.43
N ARG A 35 -10.40 5.46 -8.74
CA ARG A 35 -11.60 6.20 -9.11
C ARG A 35 -11.46 6.98 -10.42
N THR A 36 -10.25 7.41 -10.77
CA THR A 36 -9.94 8.04 -12.07
C THR A 36 -10.03 7.03 -13.21
N ILE A 37 -9.71 5.75 -12.97
CA ILE A 37 -9.83 4.68 -13.96
C ILE A 37 -11.31 4.29 -14.14
N ASP A 38 -11.98 3.92 -13.05
CA ASP A 38 -13.41 3.63 -13.03
C ASP A 38 -13.95 3.98 -11.64
N ARG A 39 -15.02 4.80 -11.61
CA ARG A 39 -15.61 5.30 -10.37
C ARG A 39 -16.20 4.22 -9.48
N ARG A 40 -16.45 3.02 -10.01
CA ARG A 40 -16.95 1.84 -9.29
C ARG A 40 -15.85 1.04 -8.60
N ILE A 41 -14.58 1.36 -8.84
CA ILE A 41 -13.48 0.67 -8.15
C ILE A 41 -13.37 1.24 -6.73
N THR A 42 -13.59 0.37 -5.75
CA THR A 42 -13.33 0.65 -4.34
C THR A 42 -12.03 0.00 -3.88
N THR A 43 -11.39 0.63 -2.88
CA THR A 43 -10.06 0.22 -2.41
C THR A 43 -10.05 0.04 -0.90
N GLU A 44 -9.42 -1.04 -0.43
CA GLU A 44 -9.28 -1.36 0.98
C GLU A 44 -7.80 -1.62 1.31
N CYS A 45 -7.30 -0.96 2.36
CA CYS A 45 -5.96 -1.20 2.87
C CYS A 45 -5.97 -2.47 3.74
N ILE A 46 -5.30 -3.53 3.28
CA ILE A 46 -5.15 -4.78 4.03
C ILE A 46 -4.00 -4.67 5.05
N GLY A 47 -2.96 -3.90 4.71
CA GLY A 47 -1.86 -3.58 5.60
C GLY A 47 -0.88 -2.64 4.93
N CYS A 48 -0.41 -1.63 5.65
CA CYS A 48 0.57 -0.67 5.14
C CYS A 48 1.26 0.02 6.34
N PRO A 49 2.59 0.15 6.34
CA PRO A 49 3.33 0.85 7.38
C PRO A 49 2.70 2.21 7.72
N PRO A 50 2.50 2.52 9.00
CA PRO A 50 3.13 1.88 10.16
C PRO A 50 2.39 0.67 10.73
N ASP A 51 1.31 0.20 10.10
CA ASP A 51 0.64 -1.01 10.55
C ASP A 51 1.57 -2.22 10.44
N ASN A 52 1.36 -3.21 11.32
CA ASN A 52 2.04 -4.49 11.20
C ASN A 52 1.71 -5.18 9.88
N HIS A 53 2.72 -5.80 9.30
CA HIS A 53 2.61 -6.61 8.10
C HIS A 53 3.58 -7.80 8.17
N PRO A 54 3.30 -8.90 7.45
CA PRO A 54 4.22 -10.02 7.31
C PRO A 54 5.45 -9.66 6.47
N ASP A 55 6.46 -10.54 6.47
CA ASP A 55 7.71 -10.33 5.74
C ASP A 55 7.60 -10.46 4.22
N ASP A 56 6.51 -11.06 3.70
CA ASP A 56 6.34 -11.35 2.27
C ASP A 56 5.92 -10.12 1.45
N TRP A 57 5.39 -9.07 2.09
CA TRP A 57 5.03 -7.80 1.43
C TRP A 57 5.13 -6.60 2.37
N PHE A 58 5.42 -5.43 1.81
CA PHE A 58 5.45 -4.17 2.56
C PHE A 58 4.07 -3.54 2.70
N CYS A 59 3.24 -3.58 1.66
CA CYS A 59 1.85 -3.15 1.77
C CYS A 59 0.94 -3.97 0.85
N ALA A 60 -0.32 -4.11 1.25
CA ALA A 60 -1.32 -4.89 0.55
C ALA A 60 -2.63 -4.09 0.45
N TRP A 61 -3.21 -4.08 -0.74
CA TRP A 61 -4.40 -3.31 -1.07
C TRP A 61 -5.35 -4.18 -1.89
N LYS A 62 -6.62 -4.23 -1.49
CA LYS A 62 -7.68 -4.90 -2.23
C LYS A 62 -8.40 -3.85 -3.08
N PHE A 63 -8.63 -4.20 -4.34
CA PHE A 63 -9.38 -3.40 -5.30
C PHE A 63 -10.60 -4.24 -5.68
N THR A 64 -11.78 -3.65 -5.58
CA THR A 64 -13.06 -4.30 -5.89
C THR A 64 -13.75 -3.46 -6.94
N LEU A 65 -14.24 -4.08 -8.02
CA LEU A 65 -15.14 -3.42 -8.96
C LEU A 65 -16.56 -3.72 -8.50
N GLU A 66 -17.29 -2.69 -8.11
CA GLU A 66 -18.71 -2.80 -7.75
C GLU A 66 -19.58 -2.81 -9.02
N GLU A 67 -20.75 -3.46 -8.94
CA GLU A 67 -21.69 -3.60 -10.08
C GLU A 67 -22.28 -2.26 -10.52
#